data_AF-A0A4Z1SSU9-F1
#
_entry.id   AF-A0A4Z1SSU9-F1
#
_cell.length_a   1.000
_cell.length_b   1.000
_cell.length_c   1.000
_cell.angle_alpha   90.00
_cell.angle_beta   90.00
_cell.angle_gamma   90.00
#
_symmetry.space_group_name_H-M   'P 1'
#
loop_
_entity.id
_entity.type
_entity.pdbx_description
1 polymer ?
#
loop_
_entity_poly.entity_id
_entity_poly.type
_entity_poly.pdbx_seq_one_letter_code
_entity_poly.pdbx_strand_id
1 'polypeptide(L)'
;MLSFVRAETEHLVELAYYVRELRVLSLTDLGSRLTRELGGVRLFFPRTLASVLKHLETFSENSRVYFICIVALLRTERQRPRDVDFCLLFRLHLKLYEGQDLHADALCGLCELAPRDFNRLELQLLLRRHFNLVVPTSLFVQTCKLILDREADTKYEVRAKM
;
A
#
# COMPACT_ATOMS: atom_id res chain seq x y z
N MET A 1 -31.10 12.01 5.94
CA MET A 1 -31.15 10.82 5.06
C MET A 1 -30.51 11.12 3.69
N LEU A 2 -30.97 12.16 2.96
CA LEU A 2 -30.35 12.57 1.68
C LEU A 2 -28.88 13.02 1.78
N SER A 3 -28.49 13.68 2.89
CA SER A 3 -27.09 14.08 3.14
C SER A 3 -26.15 12.89 3.38
N PHE A 4 -26.66 11.81 3.95
CA PHE A 4 -25.89 10.59 4.23
C PHE A 4 -25.64 9.78 2.95
N VAL A 5 -26.68 9.60 2.14
CA VAL A 5 -26.57 8.94 0.82
C VAL A 5 -25.60 9.70 -0.10
N ARG A 6 -25.60 11.04 -0.04
CA ARG A 6 -24.69 11.89 -0.80
C ARG A 6 -23.22 11.73 -0.36
N ALA A 7 -22.96 11.69 0.95
CA ALA A 7 -21.61 11.48 1.47
C ALA A 7 -21.06 10.08 1.11
N GLU A 8 -21.88 9.03 1.19
CA GLU A 8 -21.47 7.68 0.79
C GLU A 8 -21.19 7.57 -0.72
N THR A 9 -22.00 8.22 -1.56
CA THR A 9 -21.77 8.24 -3.01
C THR A 9 -20.52 9.02 -3.39
N GLU A 10 -20.23 10.16 -2.74
CA GLU A 10 -19.00 10.92 -2.95
C GLU A 10 -17.75 10.09 -2.61
N HIS A 11 -17.77 9.35 -1.49
CA HIS A 11 -16.66 8.46 -1.12
C HIS A 11 -16.45 7.29 -2.08
N LEU A 12 -17.52 6.72 -2.63
CA LEU A 12 -17.42 5.63 -3.61
C LEU A 12 -16.89 6.13 -4.97
N VAL A 13 -17.28 7.33 -5.40
CA VAL A 13 -16.75 7.96 -6.62
C VAL A 13 -15.26 8.25 -6.48
N GLU A 14 -14.84 8.79 -5.33
CA GLU A 14 -13.45 9.09 -5.04
C GLU A 14 -12.59 7.82 -4.97
N LEU A 15 -13.10 6.75 -4.34
CA LEU A 15 -12.47 5.44 -4.35
C LEU A 15 -12.30 4.91 -5.77
N ALA A 16 -13.35 4.96 -6.59
CA ALA A 16 -13.31 4.50 -7.98
C ALA A 16 -12.30 5.30 -8.82
N TYR A 17 -12.22 6.61 -8.61
CA TYR A 17 -11.22 7.48 -9.24
C TYR A 17 -9.79 7.01 -8.92
N TYR A 18 -9.45 6.86 -7.64
CA TYR A 18 -8.10 6.46 -7.26
C TYR A 18 -7.76 5.03 -7.70
N VAL A 19 -8.70 4.09 -7.65
CA VAL A 19 -8.46 2.72 -8.16
C VAL A 19 -8.16 2.76 -9.66
N ARG A 20 -8.83 3.63 -10.43
CA ARG A 20 -8.54 3.81 -11.86
C ARG A 20 -7.16 4.43 -12.08
N GLU A 21 -6.80 5.47 -11.34
CA GLU A 21 -5.47 6.10 -11.45
C GLU A 21 -4.35 5.14 -11.06
N LEU A 22 -4.56 4.29 -10.05
CA LEU A 22 -3.59 3.27 -9.67
C LEU A 22 -3.35 2.27 -10.80
N ARG A 23 -4.35 1.91 -11.61
CA ARG A 23 -4.18 0.92 -12.70
C ARG A 23 -3.17 1.34 -13.77
N VAL A 24 -2.94 2.63 -13.95
CA VAL A 24 -2.04 3.16 -15.00
C VAL A 24 -0.62 3.42 -14.52
N LEU A 25 -0.37 3.31 -13.21
CA LEU A 25 0.95 3.56 -12.61
C LEU A 25 1.70 2.26 -12.35
N SER A 26 3.02 2.24 -12.56
CA SER A 26 3.82 1.10 -12.09
C SER A 26 4.00 1.17 -10.57
N LEU A 27 4.17 0.02 -9.90
CA LEU A 27 4.54 -0.01 -8.49
C LEU A 27 5.85 0.72 -8.25
N THR A 28 6.80 0.68 -9.20
CA THR A 28 8.07 1.41 -9.09
C THR A 28 7.85 2.92 -9.03
N ASP A 29 6.91 3.45 -9.82
CA ASP A 29 6.53 4.87 -9.78
C ASP A 29 5.86 5.22 -8.45
N LEU A 30 4.95 4.36 -7.97
CA LEU A 30 4.30 4.53 -6.67
C LEU A 30 5.31 4.51 -5.51
N GLY A 31 6.26 3.58 -5.53
CA GLY A 31 7.37 3.51 -4.56
C GLY A 31 8.26 4.74 -4.58
N SER A 32 8.54 5.27 -5.77
CA SER A 32 9.33 6.50 -5.95
C SER A 32 8.61 7.75 -5.46
N ARG A 33 7.28 7.80 -5.58
CA ARG A 33 6.43 8.85 -5.02
C ARG A 33 6.36 8.74 -3.49
N LEU A 34 6.19 7.53 -2.97
CA LEU A 34 6.16 7.25 -1.53
C LEU A 34 7.45 7.66 -0.81
N THR A 35 8.61 7.29 -1.38
CA THR A 35 9.93 7.57 -0.77
C THR A 35 10.16 9.07 -0.58
N ARG A 36 9.58 9.89 -1.47
CA ARG A 36 9.61 11.36 -1.38
C ARG A 36 8.70 11.89 -0.29
N GLU A 37 7.49 11.35 -0.14
CA GLU A 37 6.48 11.86 0.79
C GLU A 37 6.66 11.37 2.24
N LEU A 38 7.19 10.17 2.46
CA LEU A 38 7.46 9.65 3.82
C LEU A 38 8.82 10.12 4.40
N GLY A 39 9.39 11.21 3.91
CA GLY A 39 10.60 11.83 4.49
C GLY A 39 11.81 10.88 4.55
N GLY A 40 11.92 9.95 3.60
CA GLY A 40 12.99 8.95 3.64
C GLY A 40 12.75 7.82 4.65
N VAL A 41 11.51 7.32 4.78
CA VAL A 41 11.32 5.86 4.96
C VAL A 41 11.99 5.21 3.75
N ARG A 42 13.32 5.09 3.86
CA ARG A 42 14.11 4.21 3.03
C ARG A 42 13.54 2.85 3.36
N LEU A 43 12.73 2.36 2.44
CA LEU A 43 12.48 0.94 2.36
C LEU A 43 13.85 0.34 2.03
N PHE A 44 14.68 0.07 3.04
CA PHE A 44 16.02 -0.52 2.91
C PHE A 44 15.87 -2.00 2.60
N PHE A 45 15.29 -2.26 1.44
CA PHE A 45 15.46 -3.55 0.83
C PHE A 45 16.97 -3.74 0.55
N PRO A 46 17.56 -4.90 0.88
CA PRO A 46 18.93 -5.24 0.48
C PRO A 46 19.08 -5.26 -1.05
N ARG A 47 17.97 -5.49 -1.77
CA ARG A 47 17.80 -5.21 -3.21
C ARG A 47 17.16 -3.82 -3.39
N THR A 48 17.28 -3.17 -4.54
CA THR A 48 16.59 -1.88 -4.72
C THR A 48 15.07 -2.04 -4.52
N LEU A 49 14.42 -1.10 -3.82
CA LEU A 49 12.96 -1.03 -3.67
C LEU A 49 12.24 -1.27 -5.01
N ALA A 50 12.75 -0.71 -6.09
CA ALA A 50 12.26 -0.93 -7.45
C ALA A 50 12.27 -2.41 -7.88
N SER A 51 13.33 -3.16 -7.57
CA SER A 51 13.41 -4.60 -7.87
C SER A 51 12.42 -5.40 -7.07
N VAL A 52 12.22 -5.06 -5.79
CA VAL A 52 11.22 -5.72 -4.95
C VAL A 52 9.83 -5.44 -5.51
N LEU A 53 9.50 -4.17 -5.74
CA LEU A 53 8.20 -3.76 -6.26
C LEU A 53 7.89 -4.39 -7.62
N LYS A 54 8.86 -4.41 -8.55
CA LYS A 54 8.69 -5.10 -9.84
C LYS A 54 8.43 -6.59 -9.68
N HIS A 55 9.10 -7.24 -8.73
CA HIS A 55 8.85 -8.66 -8.44
C HIS A 55 7.45 -8.86 -7.84
N LEU A 56 7.01 -7.95 -6.96
CA LEU A 56 5.69 -8.00 -6.36
C LEU A 56 4.55 -7.77 -7.38
N GLU A 57 4.78 -6.98 -8.43
CA GLU A 57 3.81 -6.83 -9.54
C GLU A 57 3.51 -8.15 -10.24
N THR A 58 4.42 -9.12 -10.21
CA THR A 58 4.20 -10.42 -10.87
C THR A 58 3.26 -11.35 -10.12
N PHE A 59 3.03 -11.11 -8.82
CA PHE A 59 2.18 -11.97 -8.01
C PHE A 59 0.69 -11.61 -8.11
N SER A 60 0.35 -10.36 -8.44
CA SER A 60 -1.04 -9.90 -8.45
C SER A 60 -1.26 -8.68 -9.32
N GLU A 61 -2.36 -8.68 -10.07
CA GLU A 61 -2.87 -7.51 -10.80
C GLU A 61 -3.32 -6.38 -9.84
N ASN A 62 -3.74 -6.75 -8.63
CA ASN A 62 -4.16 -5.85 -7.55
C ASN A 62 -3.01 -5.36 -6.67
N SER A 63 -1.76 -5.72 -6.99
CA SER A 63 -0.55 -5.38 -6.24
C SER A 63 -0.42 -3.89 -5.91
N ARG A 64 -0.99 -3.00 -6.74
CA ARG A 64 -1.05 -1.53 -6.54
C ARG A 64 -2.02 -1.11 -5.46
N VAL A 65 -3.19 -1.76 -5.41
CA VAL A 65 -4.16 -1.55 -4.34
C VAL A 65 -3.56 -2.05 -3.01
N TYR A 66 -2.92 -3.24 -3.04
CA TYR A 66 -2.23 -3.75 -1.86
C TYR A 66 -1.09 -2.84 -1.42
N PHE A 67 -0.30 -2.30 -2.34
CA PHE A 67 0.74 -1.32 -2.01
C PHE A 67 0.17 -0.13 -1.22
N ILE A 68 -0.93 0.47 -1.69
CA ILE A 68 -1.57 1.59 -0.98
C ILE A 68 -2.10 1.15 0.39
N CYS A 69 -2.75 -0.02 0.47
CA CYS A 69 -3.22 -0.55 1.74
C CYS A 69 -2.08 -0.77 2.74
N ILE A 70 -0.98 -1.37 2.30
CA ILE A 70 0.20 -1.62 3.13
C ILE A 70 0.80 -0.31 3.62
N VAL A 71 0.94 0.69 2.73
CA VAL A 71 1.43 2.02 3.13
C VAL A 71 0.49 2.65 4.16
N ALA A 72 -0.81 2.64 3.91
CA ALA A 72 -1.82 3.14 4.84
C ALA A 72 -1.67 2.49 6.21
N LEU A 73 -1.52 1.17 6.24
CA LEU A 73 -1.30 0.40 7.45
C LEU A 73 0.01 0.76 8.13
N LEU A 74 1.12 0.86 7.42
CA LEU A 74 2.44 1.20 8.00
C LEU A 74 2.45 2.60 8.60
N ARG A 75 1.72 3.56 8.01
CA ARG A 75 1.56 4.93 8.55
C ARG A 75 0.83 4.98 9.89
N THR A 76 -0.05 4.01 10.16
CA THR A 76 -0.76 3.92 11.45
C THR A 76 0.05 3.23 12.55
N GLU A 77 1.22 2.68 12.22
CA GLU A 77 2.07 2.05 13.23
C GLU A 77 2.72 3.10 14.13
N ARG A 78 2.68 2.86 15.45
CA ARG A 78 3.35 3.71 16.44
C ARG A 78 4.87 3.58 16.38
N GLN A 79 5.36 2.45 15.88
CA GLN A 79 6.80 2.19 15.71
C GLN A 79 7.22 2.54 14.29
N ARG A 80 8.48 2.91 14.11
CA ARG A 80 9.04 3.13 12.78
C ARG A 80 8.94 1.83 11.98
N PRO A 81 8.28 1.84 10.81
CA PRO A 81 8.10 0.64 10.01
C PRO A 81 9.46 0.12 9.51
N ARG A 82 9.64 -1.20 9.52
CA ARG A 82 10.80 -1.88 8.94
C ARG A 82 10.45 -2.40 7.55
N ASP A 83 11.45 -2.61 6.71
CA ASP A 83 11.25 -3.03 5.31
C ASP A 83 10.64 -4.42 5.21
N VAL A 84 11.02 -5.29 6.15
CA VAL A 84 10.41 -6.60 6.31
C VAL A 84 8.91 -6.48 6.58
N ASP A 85 8.44 -5.46 7.31
CA ASP A 85 7.03 -5.30 7.63
C ASP A 85 6.20 -5.04 6.36
N PHE A 86 6.78 -4.40 5.33
CA PHE A 86 6.15 -4.25 4.02
C PHE A 86 5.96 -5.60 3.32
N CYS A 87 7.01 -6.43 3.23
CA CYS A 87 6.93 -7.74 2.59
C CYS A 87 5.99 -8.70 3.34
N LEU A 88 6.00 -8.64 4.67
CA LEU A 88 5.08 -9.40 5.53
C LEU A 88 3.62 -9.00 5.25
N LEU A 89 3.32 -7.70 5.26
CA LEU A 89 1.97 -7.20 4.98
C LEU A 89 1.54 -7.52 3.55
N PHE A 90 2.44 -7.44 2.57
CA PHE A 90 2.13 -7.83 1.18
C PHE A 90 1.70 -9.29 1.10
N ARG A 91 2.48 -10.20 1.70
CA ARG A 91 2.15 -11.62 1.73
C ARG A 91 0.81 -11.87 2.42
N LEU A 92 0.56 -11.20 3.55
CA LEU A 92 -0.70 -11.32 4.27
C LEU A 92 -1.91 -10.83 3.45
N HIS A 93 -1.75 -9.79 2.63
CA HIS A 93 -2.83 -9.31 1.75
C HIS A 93 -3.11 -10.31 0.61
N LEU A 94 -2.07 -10.93 0.03
CA LEU A 94 -2.26 -12.00 -0.95
C LEU A 94 -3.03 -13.18 -0.35
N LYS A 95 -2.65 -13.62 0.86
CA LYS A 95 -3.35 -14.68 1.59
C LYS A 95 -4.81 -14.33 1.86
N LEU A 96 -5.06 -13.10 2.32
CA LEU A 96 -6.38 -12.67 2.77
C LEU A 96 -7.35 -12.43 1.62
N TYR A 97 -6.89 -11.79 0.54
CA TYR A 97 -7.77 -11.29 -0.52
C TYR A 97 -7.74 -12.11 -1.81
N GLU A 98 -6.66 -12.84 -2.09
CA GLU A 98 -6.54 -13.66 -3.31
C GLU A 98 -6.57 -15.16 -3.01
N GLY A 99 -6.56 -15.56 -1.73
CA GLY A 99 -6.46 -16.97 -1.34
C GLY A 99 -5.14 -17.63 -1.77
N GLN A 100 -4.16 -16.83 -2.18
CA GLN A 100 -2.84 -17.30 -2.61
C GLN A 100 -1.92 -17.40 -1.40
N ASP A 101 -1.53 -18.63 -1.02
CA ASP A 101 -0.46 -18.83 -0.05
C ASP A 101 0.90 -18.81 -0.76
N LEU A 102 1.42 -17.61 -0.97
CA LEU A 102 2.78 -17.46 -1.47
C LEU A 102 3.75 -18.04 -0.43
N HIS A 103 4.57 -19.01 -0.81
CA HIS A 103 5.57 -19.59 0.09
C HIS A 103 6.53 -18.51 0.60
N ALA A 104 6.94 -18.62 1.87
CA ALA A 104 7.84 -17.66 2.51
C ALA A 104 9.13 -17.47 1.70
N ASP A 105 9.61 -18.52 1.05
CA ASP A 105 10.82 -18.54 0.22
C ASP A 105 10.81 -17.50 -0.90
N ALA A 106 9.62 -17.16 -1.43
CA ALA A 106 9.47 -16.17 -2.49
C ALA A 106 9.82 -14.74 -2.03
N LEU A 107 9.64 -14.44 -0.74
CA LEU A 107 9.82 -13.10 -0.18
C LEU A 107 10.96 -13.01 0.84
N CYS A 108 11.31 -14.11 1.51
CA CYS A 108 12.35 -14.09 2.55
C CYS A 108 13.72 -13.73 1.96
N GLY A 109 14.00 -14.12 0.70
CA GLY A 109 15.19 -13.73 -0.04
C GLY A 109 15.26 -12.23 -0.38
N LEU A 110 14.12 -11.52 -0.36
CA LEU A 110 14.08 -10.07 -0.53
C LEU A 110 14.40 -9.33 0.78
N CYS A 111 14.28 -10.02 1.92
CA CYS A 111 14.48 -9.46 3.25
C CYS A 111 15.75 -10.01 3.94
N GLU A 112 16.57 -10.82 3.26
CA GLU A 112 17.74 -11.51 3.84
C GLU A 112 17.40 -12.32 5.11
N LEU A 113 16.22 -12.94 5.13
CA LEU A 113 15.75 -13.74 6.26
C LEU A 113 15.62 -15.22 5.89
N ALA A 114 15.84 -16.07 6.87
CA ALA A 114 15.45 -17.47 6.76
C ALA A 114 13.91 -17.58 6.72
N PRO A 115 13.34 -18.54 5.96
CA PRO A 115 11.89 -18.72 5.84
C PRO A 115 11.19 -18.89 7.20
N ARG A 116 11.85 -19.57 8.14
CA ARG A 116 11.34 -19.76 9.51
C ARG A 116 11.19 -18.44 10.25
N ASP A 117 12.18 -17.56 10.15
CA ASP A 117 12.16 -16.25 10.82
C ASP A 117 11.15 -15.32 10.15
N PHE A 118 11.02 -15.38 8.83
CA PHE A 118 9.98 -14.66 8.09
C PHE A 118 8.57 -15.04 8.56
N ASN A 119 8.28 -16.35 8.66
CA ASN A 119 7.00 -16.83 9.19
C ASN A 119 6.77 -16.41 10.65
N ARG A 120 7.81 -16.42 11.48
CA ARG A 120 7.72 -15.97 12.88
C ARG A 120 7.39 -14.49 12.96
N LEU A 121 8.04 -13.65 12.15
CA LEU A 121 7.77 -12.22 12.10
C LEU A 121 6.37 -11.92 11.56
N GLU A 122 5.90 -12.68 10.58
CA GLU A 122 4.52 -12.61 10.06
C GLU A 122 3.50 -12.75 11.19
N LEU A 123 3.65 -13.78 12.02
CA LEU A 123 2.78 -14.02 13.16
C LEU A 123 2.88 -12.91 14.22
N GLN A 124 4.09 -12.44 14.52
CA GLN A 124 4.30 -11.33 15.45
C GLN A 124 3.64 -10.04 14.97
N LEU A 125 3.68 -9.77 13.66
CA LEU A 125 3.03 -8.62 13.06
C LEU A 125 1.51 -8.73 13.18
N LEU A 126 0.93 -9.90 12.88
CA LEU A 126 -0.51 -10.15 13.08
C LEU A 126 -0.93 -9.91 14.53
N LEU A 127 -0.17 -10.44 15.49
CA LEU A 127 -0.45 -10.26 16.92
C LEU A 127 -0.38 -8.79 17.34
N ARG A 128 0.66 -8.06 16.91
CA ARG A 128 0.80 -6.62 17.14
C ARG A 128 -0.35 -5.80 16.56
N ARG A 129 -0.93 -6.26 15.44
CA ARG A 129 -2.08 -5.63 14.78
C ARG A 129 -3.42 -6.12 15.30
N HIS A 130 -3.45 -7.02 16.28
CA HIS A 130 -4.66 -7.70 16.73
C HIS A 130 -5.45 -8.32 15.57
N PHE A 131 -4.75 -8.88 14.58
CA PHE A 131 -5.31 -9.45 13.35
C PHE A 131 -6.11 -8.45 12.49
N ASN A 132 -6.03 -7.15 12.78
CA ASN A 132 -6.69 -6.13 11.98
C ASN A 132 -5.78 -5.65 10.85
N LEU A 133 -6.02 -6.20 9.66
CA LEU A 133 -5.37 -5.81 8.41
C LEU A 133 -6.29 -5.00 7.47
N VAL A 134 -7.53 -4.74 7.91
CA VAL A 134 -8.51 -4.04 7.08
C VAL A 134 -8.16 -2.55 7.05
N VAL A 135 -8.05 -2.01 5.84
CA VAL A 135 -7.83 -0.57 5.63
C VAL A 135 -9.18 0.12 5.44
N PRO A 136 -9.56 1.04 6.34
CA PRO A 136 -10.77 1.84 6.12
C PRO A 136 -10.66 2.66 4.83
N THR A 137 -11.76 2.78 4.08
CA THR A 137 -11.82 3.53 2.82
C THR A 137 -11.28 4.96 2.95
N SER A 138 -11.59 5.62 4.07
CA SER A 138 -11.08 6.97 4.37
C SER A 138 -9.55 7.02 4.44
N LEU A 139 -8.94 6.04 5.10
CA LEU A 139 -7.48 5.94 5.22
C LEU A 139 -6.82 5.57 3.88
N PHE A 140 -7.47 4.73 3.09
CA PHE A 140 -7.04 4.40 1.72
C PHE A 140 -7.02 5.67 0.86
N VAL A 141 -8.13 6.39 0.80
CA VAL A 141 -8.28 7.65 0.02
C VAL A 141 -7.26 8.71 0.48
N GLN A 142 -7.08 8.91 1.77
CA GLN A 142 -6.07 9.83 2.30
C GLN A 142 -4.65 9.45 1.88
N THR A 143 -4.36 8.15 1.79
CA THR A 143 -3.05 7.65 1.35
C THR A 143 -2.88 7.80 -0.16
N CYS A 144 -3.94 7.58 -0.94
CA CYS A 144 -3.96 7.91 -2.36
C CYS A 144 -3.68 9.39 -2.60
N LYS A 145 -4.37 10.31 -1.91
CA LYS A 145 -4.12 11.76 -1.98
C LYS A 145 -2.66 12.10 -1.76
N LEU A 146 -2.07 11.57 -0.68
CA LEU A 146 -0.67 11.80 -0.36
C LEU A 146 0.27 11.36 -1.50
N ILE A 147 0.02 10.21 -2.11
CA ILE A 147 0.95 9.59 -3.08
C ILE A 147 0.70 10.07 -4.52
N LEU A 148 -0.57 10.35 -4.85
CA LEU A 148 -1.02 10.62 -6.21
C LEU A 148 -1.24 12.11 -6.47
N ASP A 149 -1.73 12.87 -5.48
CA ASP A 149 -2.07 14.28 -5.69
C ASP A 149 -0.86 15.19 -5.48
N ARG A 150 -0.13 15.41 -6.58
CA ARG A 150 0.60 16.67 -6.82
C ARG A 150 0.14 17.42 -8.07
N GLU A 151 -0.89 16.94 -8.78
CA GLU A 151 -1.47 17.65 -9.94
C GLU A 151 -2.88 18.22 -9.70
N ALA A 152 -3.55 17.85 -8.61
CA ALA A 152 -4.91 18.33 -8.34
C ALA A 152 -4.95 19.83 -7.99
N ASP A 153 -3.94 20.36 -7.29
CA ASP A 153 -3.90 21.78 -6.94
C ASP A 153 -3.65 22.71 -8.13
N THR A 154 -3.03 22.22 -9.22
CA THR A 154 -2.82 23.04 -10.43
C THR A 154 -3.89 22.86 -11.51
N LYS A 155 -4.62 21.75 -11.55
CA LYS A 155 -5.71 21.53 -12.53
C LYS A 155 -7.10 21.94 -12.05
N TYR A 156 -7.39 21.88 -10.74
CA TYR A 156 -8.68 22.35 -10.21
C TYR A 156 -8.73 23.87 -10.02
N GLU A 157 -7.61 24.55 -9.75
CA GLU A 157 -7.58 26.02 -9.71
C GLU A 157 -7.81 26.65 -11.10
N VAL A 158 -7.37 26.00 -12.18
CA VAL A 158 -7.56 26.51 -13.55
C VAL A 158 -9.01 26.32 -14.03
N ARG A 159 -9.72 25.29 -13.56
CA ARG A 159 -11.14 25.07 -13.88
C ARG A 159 -12.12 25.85 -13.00
N ALA A 160 -11.69 26.36 -11.85
CA ALA A 160 -12.50 27.25 -11.00
C ALA A 160 -12.34 28.75 -11.35
N LYS A 161 -11.43 29.08 -12.27
CA LYS A 161 -11.15 30.44 -12.76
C LYS A 161 -11.46 30.66 -14.25
N MET A 162 -12.14 29.72 -14.91
CA MET A 162 -12.76 29.89 -16.23
C MET A 162 -14.28 29.80 -16.09
#